data_AF-A0A1V6AUW5-F1
#
_entry.id   AF-A0A1V6AUW5-F1
#
_cell.length_a   1.000
_cell.length_b   1.000
_cell.length_c   1.000
_cell.angle_alpha   90.00
_cell.angle_beta   90.00
_cell.angle_gamma   90.00
#
_symmetry.space_group_name_H-M   'P 1'
#
loop_
_entity.id
_entity.type
_entity.pdbx_description
1 polymer ?
#
loop_
_entity_poly.entity_id
_entity_poly.type
_entity_poly.pdbx_seq_one_letter_code
_entity_poly.pdbx_strand_id
1 'polypeptide(L)'
;MSQESQKNKYIPVKILAFSCLVIFLLFTWQGNKGFNLWDEGFLWYGVQRVLLGEVPILDFMAYDPGRYYWSAAILSIVGDNGIMSLRAAIAIFQVLGLFTGLLLIAQSEKSESKDSAIFWVISAATLVMWMFPRHKLFDISLSIMLIGVLTFLIRNPRPKRYIIAGTCVGLIAVFGRNHGMYGAVGSVGVIAWLTIKNHSGPVFLKGIILWGTGVVVGFLPIIFMVLLIPDFAVAFWESIRFLFEQKFTTIPLPVPWPWAVNFTAVSVSDASRGVLAGLFFVGTIVFGCFAVIWVVYRRLKKQPVPPAFVASAFLALPYAHYAFSRADIGHLALGIFPLLVGCLVILSTVQPRIKWPLATALCAASFWVMHVFHPGWQCLASKQCVDVEISGKDLQIDPGTANDIALLRHLTEQYAPNGQTFIAAPFWPGAYALLERKSPMWEIYALFRRSETFEKKEIKRIRESNPGFVLIFDFPLDGRDDLRFKNTHPIIHQYILNNFEPVPNPHNPAYQIYKGRGAD
;
A
#
# COMPACT_ATOMS: atom_id res chain seq x y z
N MET A 1 -17.11 -32.30 -26.16
CA MET A 1 -16.49 -31.06 -25.65
C MET A 1 -15.73 -30.41 -26.80
N SER A 2 -16.06 -29.19 -27.23
CA SER A 2 -15.35 -28.53 -28.33
C SER A 2 -13.92 -28.14 -27.92
N GLN A 3 -12.99 -28.09 -28.88
CA GLN A 3 -11.61 -27.61 -28.66
C GLN A 3 -11.58 -26.18 -28.04
N GLU A 4 -12.59 -25.36 -28.34
CA GLU A 4 -12.79 -24.02 -27.75
C GLU A 4 -13.09 -24.06 -26.24
N SER A 5 -13.85 -25.05 -25.78
CA SER A 5 -14.14 -25.29 -24.36
C SER A 5 -12.91 -25.80 -23.59
N GLN A 6 -12.00 -26.54 -24.25
CA GLN A 6 -10.74 -26.98 -23.66
C GLN A 6 -9.70 -25.86 -23.58
N LYS A 7 -9.58 -25.01 -24.61
CA LYS A 7 -8.63 -23.88 -24.65
C LYS A 7 -8.84 -22.90 -23.48
N ASN A 8 -10.11 -22.65 -23.13
CA ASN A 8 -10.49 -21.71 -22.08
C ASN A 8 -10.17 -22.21 -20.64
N LYS A 9 -10.02 -23.54 -20.43
CA LYS A 9 -9.72 -24.11 -19.11
C LYS A 9 -8.30 -23.83 -18.61
N TYR A 10 -7.34 -23.64 -19.53
CA TYR A 10 -5.93 -23.45 -19.15
C TYR A 10 -5.52 -21.98 -18.98
N ILE A 11 -6.38 -21.02 -19.35
CA ILE A 11 -6.07 -19.59 -19.21
C ILE A 11 -5.72 -19.21 -17.77
N PRO A 12 -6.48 -19.60 -16.73
CA PRO A 12 -6.10 -19.28 -15.35
C PRO A 12 -4.72 -19.82 -14.97
N VAL A 13 -4.38 -21.05 -15.38
CA VAL A 13 -3.08 -21.66 -15.07
C VAL A 13 -1.94 -20.92 -15.79
N LYS A 14 -2.12 -20.61 -17.08
CA LYS A 14 -1.15 -19.82 -17.87
C LYS A 14 -0.90 -18.46 -17.25
N ILE A 15 -1.98 -17.73 -16.90
CA ILE A 15 -1.88 -16.39 -16.32
C ILE A 15 -1.25 -16.46 -14.93
N LEU A 16 -1.57 -17.46 -14.11
CA LEU A 16 -0.92 -17.64 -12.81
C LEU A 16 0.58 -17.89 -12.95
N ALA A 17 0.98 -18.84 -13.81
CA ALA A 17 2.39 -19.12 -14.08
C ALA A 17 3.12 -17.89 -14.61
N PHE A 18 2.49 -17.13 -15.51
CA PHE A 18 3.03 -15.90 -16.04
C PHE A 18 3.18 -14.80 -14.97
N SER A 19 2.18 -14.61 -14.10
CA SER A 19 2.27 -13.69 -12.97
C SER A 19 3.38 -14.08 -12.00
N CYS A 20 3.50 -15.37 -11.66
CA CYS A 20 4.61 -15.86 -10.82
C CYS A 20 5.96 -15.55 -11.46
N LEU A 21 6.12 -15.81 -12.76
CA LEU A 21 7.36 -15.53 -13.48
C LEU A 21 7.70 -14.04 -13.48
N VAL A 22 6.75 -13.16 -13.79
CA VAL A 22 6.97 -11.70 -13.82
C VAL A 22 7.39 -11.19 -12.45
N ILE A 23 6.69 -11.58 -11.38
CA ILE A 23 7.03 -11.14 -10.02
C ILE A 23 8.34 -11.74 -9.55
N PHE A 24 8.64 -13.00 -9.89
CA PHE A 24 9.93 -13.61 -9.59
C PHE A 24 11.07 -12.84 -10.25
N LEU A 25 10.97 -12.53 -11.55
CA LEU A 25 11.99 -11.75 -12.27
C LEU A 25 12.17 -10.36 -11.65
N LEU A 26 11.08 -9.66 -11.31
CA LEU A 26 11.15 -8.38 -10.60
C LEU A 26 11.83 -8.52 -9.24
N PHE A 27 11.44 -9.52 -8.45
CA PHE A 27 12.02 -9.77 -7.14
C PHE A 27 13.52 -10.07 -7.23
N THR A 28 13.96 -10.88 -8.19
CA THR A 28 15.40 -11.13 -8.40
C THR A 28 16.17 -9.88 -8.83
N TRP A 29 15.54 -8.99 -9.60
CA TRP A 29 16.21 -7.81 -10.15
C TRP A 29 16.28 -6.62 -9.18
N GLN A 30 15.29 -6.45 -8.29
CA GLN A 30 15.23 -5.31 -7.37
C GLN A 30 14.94 -5.65 -5.90
N GLY A 31 14.75 -6.91 -5.56
CA GLY A 31 14.38 -7.34 -4.20
C GLY A 31 15.42 -6.97 -3.14
N ASN A 32 16.71 -7.02 -3.47
CA ASN A 32 17.82 -6.65 -2.58
C ASN A 32 18.25 -5.17 -2.70
N LYS A 33 17.55 -4.35 -3.48
CA LYS A 33 17.92 -2.94 -3.70
C LYS A 33 17.06 -2.00 -2.86
N GLY A 34 17.67 -0.94 -2.36
CA GLY A 34 17.06 0.08 -1.49
C GLY A 34 16.66 -0.47 -0.12
N PHE A 35 16.52 0.43 0.84
CA PHE A 35 15.93 0.16 2.14
C PHE A 35 15.27 1.44 2.65
N ASN A 36 14.02 1.36 3.09
CA ASN A 36 13.31 2.52 3.59
C ASN A 36 13.12 2.39 5.11
N LEU A 37 13.90 3.16 5.88
CA LEU A 37 13.79 3.23 7.35
C LEU A 37 12.41 3.73 7.85
N TRP A 38 11.60 4.26 6.93
CA TRP A 38 10.29 4.86 7.18
C TRP A 38 9.19 3.77 7.09
N ASP A 39 8.28 3.87 6.12
CA ASP A 39 7.14 2.96 5.94
C ASP A 39 7.49 1.47 5.74
N GLU A 40 8.60 1.14 5.08
CA GLU A 40 9.04 -0.27 4.96
C GLU A 40 9.46 -0.81 6.33
N GLY A 41 10.23 0.00 7.07
CA GLY A 41 10.57 -0.25 8.46
C GLY A 41 9.35 -0.38 9.37
N PHE A 42 8.32 0.44 9.16
CA PHE A 42 7.06 0.38 9.92
C PHE A 42 6.33 -0.97 9.75
N LEU A 43 6.28 -1.50 8.52
CA LEU A 43 5.73 -2.83 8.28
C LEU A 43 6.64 -3.92 8.87
N TRP A 44 7.95 -3.81 8.66
CA TRP A 44 8.91 -4.84 9.09
C TRP A 44 8.95 -4.99 10.61
N TYR A 45 9.05 -3.88 11.33
CA TYR A 45 9.00 -3.86 12.79
C TYR A 45 7.74 -4.55 13.29
N GLY A 46 6.56 -4.17 12.77
CA GLY A 46 5.30 -4.76 13.23
C GLY A 46 5.21 -6.26 12.97
N VAL A 47 5.80 -6.76 11.88
CA VAL A 47 5.84 -8.21 11.63
C VAL A 47 6.74 -8.93 12.63
N GLN A 48 7.91 -8.37 12.97
CA GLN A 48 8.76 -8.92 14.02
C GLN A 48 8.05 -8.93 15.37
N ARG A 49 7.28 -7.88 15.70
CA ARG A 49 6.48 -7.82 16.94
C ARG A 49 5.41 -8.90 16.99
N VAL A 50 4.71 -9.14 15.88
CA VAL A 50 3.72 -10.23 15.78
C VAL A 50 4.37 -11.61 15.96
N LEU A 51 5.56 -11.83 15.40
CA LEU A 51 6.32 -13.08 15.62
C LEU A 51 6.68 -13.30 17.10
N LEU A 52 6.78 -12.22 17.88
CA LEU A 52 7.01 -12.25 19.33
C LEU A 52 5.71 -12.29 20.16
N GLY A 53 4.55 -12.45 19.51
CA GLY A 53 3.25 -12.59 20.18
C GLY A 53 2.51 -11.27 20.46
N GLU A 54 3.01 -10.13 19.96
CA GLU A 54 2.32 -8.85 20.11
C GLU A 54 1.20 -8.64 19.08
N VAL A 55 0.20 -7.87 19.45
CA VAL A 55 -1.02 -7.63 18.69
C VAL A 55 -0.96 -6.26 18.01
N PRO A 56 -1.06 -6.17 16.67
CA PRO A 56 -1.09 -4.89 15.94
C PRO A 56 -2.22 -4.00 16.42
N ILE A 57 -2.01 -2.67 16.43
CA ILE A 57 -2.94 -1.63 16.95
C ILE A 57 -2.99 -1.60 18.49
N LEU A 58 -2.92 -2.75 19.17
CA LEU A 58 -2.94 -2.79 20.62
C LEU A 58 -1.55 -2.50 21.22
N ASP A 59 -0.56 -3.31 20.86
CA ASP A 59 0.76 -3.27 21.50
C ASP A 59 1.72 -2.25 20.86
N PHE A 60 1.49 -1.94 19.58
CA PHE A 60 2.25 -0.97 18.81
C PHE A 60 1.39 -0.29 17.74
N MET A 61 1.76 0.93 17.35
CA MET A 61 1.14 1.63 16.23
C MET A 61 1.34 0.83 14.94
N ALA A 62 0.25 0.49 14.28
CA ALA A 62 0.24 -0.43 13.15
C ALA A 62 -0.77 -0.02 12.08
N TYR A 63 -0.60 -0.55 10.87
CA TYR A 63 -1.69 -0.70 9.90
C TYR A 63 -2.72 -1.73 10.40
N ASP A 64 -3.70 -2.08 9.55
CA ASP A 64 -4.68 -3.10 9.88
C ASP A 64 -4.05 -4.49 10.05
N PRO A 65 -4.53 -5.32 11.01
CA PRO A 65 -3.81 -6.52 11.45
C PRO A 65 -3.53 -7.56 10.36
N GLY A 66 -4.40 -7.68 9.35
CA GLY A 66 -4.33 -8.76 8.34
C GLY A 66 -2.98 -8.83 7.62
N ARG A 67 -2.37 -7.69 7.28
CA ARG A 67 -1.08 -7.66 6.57
C ARG A 67 0.12 -8.08 7.44
N TYR A 68 0.02 -7.88 8.75
CA TYR A 68 1.05 -8.31 9.70
C TYR A 68 0.94 -9.81 9.94
N TYR A 69 -0.27 -10.32 10.21
CA TYR A 69 -0.48 -11.76 10.41
C TYR A 69 -0.17 -12.58 9.17
N TRP A 70 -0.51 -12.08 7.97
CA TRP A 70 -0.11 -12.72 6.71
C TRP A 70 1.41 -12.86 6.60
N SER A 71 2.12 -11.75 6.80
CA SER A 71 3.58 -11.72 6.69
C SER A 71 4.23 -12.59 7.77
N ALA A 72 3.81 -12.44 9.03
CA ALA A 72 4.33 -13.23 10.15
C ALA A 72 4.09 -14.74 9.95
N ALA A 73 2.94 -15.15 9.42
CA ALA A 73 2.69 -16.55 9.12
C ALA A 73 3.71 -17.11 8.12
N ILE A 74 3.99 -16.38 7.03
CA ILE A 74 4.99 -16.81 6.04
C ILE A 74 6.40 -16.85 6.66
N LEU A 75 6.79 -15.80 7.39
CA LEU A 75 8.10 -15.71 8.02
C LEU A 75 8.31 -16.81 9.07
N SER A 76 7.27 -17.17 9.82
CA SER A 76 7.31 -18.27 10.79
C SER A 76 7.56 -19.64 10.15
N ILE A 77 7.03 -19.87 8.94
CA ILE A 77 7.24 -21.11 8.17
C ILE A 77 8.67 -21.16 7.62
N VAL A 78 9.19 -20.02 7.17
CA VAL A 78 10.56 -19.92 6.64
C VAL A 78 11.61 -19.99 7.76
N GLY A 79 11.25 -19.58 8.98
CA GLY A 79 12.18 -19.49 10.11
C GLY A 79 13.13 -18.29 10.03
N ASP A 80 12.75 -17.24 9.30
CA ASP A 80 13.53 -16.03 9.10
C ASP A 80 12.65 -14.78 9.29
N ASN A 81 13.10 -13.84 10.13
CA ASN A 81 12.41 -12.58 10.42
C ASN A 81 13.06 -11.36 9.72
N GLY A 82 14.03 -11.60 8.84
CA GLY A 82 14.77 -10.59 8.10
C GLY A 82 13.97 -9.88 6.99
N ILE A 83 14.50 -8.75 6.53
CA ILE A 83 13.84 -7.88 5.55
C ILE A 83 13.58 -8.58 4.20
N MET A 84 14.46 -9.49 3.77
CA MET A 84 14.29 -10.19 2.49
C MET A 84 13.13 -11.19 2.56
N SER A 85 12.95 -11.87 3.69
CA SER A 85 11.83 -12.76 3.92
C SER A 85 10.51 -11.99 3.97
N LEU A 86 10.49 -10.81 4.60
CA LEU A 86 9.35 -9.90 4.52
C LEU A 86 9.02 -9.53 3.06
N ARG A 87 10.02 -9.09 2.29
CA ARG A 87 9.82 -8.72 0.89
C ARG A 87 9.29 -9.90 0.06
N ALA A 88 9.72 -11.13 0.35
CA ALA A 88 9.19 -12.33 -0.30
C ALA A 88 7.72 -12.59 0.05
N ALA A 89 7.34 -12.47 1.33
CA ALA A 89 5.94 -12.59 1.77
C ALA A 89 5.02 -11.58 1.08
N ILE A 90 5.52 -10.36 0.87
CA ILE A 90 4.83 -9.30 0.15
C ILE A 90 4.77 -9.61 -1.36
N ALA A 91 5.84 -10.12 -1.97
CA ALA A 91 5.87 -10.50 -3.38
C ALA A 91 4.88 -11.64 -3.69
N ILE A 92 4.69 -12.59 -2.77
CA ILE A 92 3.64 -13.62 -2.90
C ILE A 92 2.25 -12.96 -2.97
N PHE A 93 2.00 -11.94 -2.14
CA PHE A 93 0.75 -11.19 -2.20
C PHE A 93 0.60 -10.39 -3.51
N GLN A 94 1.71 -9.84 -4.02
CA GLN A 94 1.77 -9.15 -5.31
C GLN A 94 1.37 -10.07 -6.49
N VAL A 95 1.76 -11.35 -6.45
CA VAL A 95 1.33 -12.35 -7.44
C VAL A 95 -0.19 -12.46 -7.49
N LEU A 96 -0.88 -12.45 -6.34
CA LEU A 96 -2.36 -12.53 -6.29
C LEU A 96 -3.02 -11.32 -6.97
N GLY A 97 -2.47 -10.12 -6.73
CA GLY A 97 -2.93 -8.88 -7.37
C GLY A 97 -2.73 -8.92 -8.89
N LEU A 98 -1.50 -9.21 -9.35
CA LEU A 98 -1.18 -9.27 -10.77
C LEU A 98 -1.97 -10.36 -11.50
N PHE A 99 -2.06 -11.56 -10.91
CA PHE A 99 -2.85 -12.67 -11.42
C PHE A 99 -4.30 -12.26 -11.64
N THR A 100 -4.91 -11.61 -10.65
CA THR A 100 -6.30 -11.15 -10.76
C THR A 100 -6.46 -10.14 -11.89
N GLY A 101 -5.58 -9.13 -11.97
CA GLY A 101 -5.65 -8.11 -13.02
C GLY A 101 -5.52 -8.70 -14.43
N LEU A 102 -4.52 -9.54 -14.64
CA LEU A 102 -4.30 -10.19 -15.94
C LEU A 102 -5.41 -11.17 -16.30
N LEU A 103 -5.96 -11.90 -15.32
CA LEU A 103 -7.06 -12.83 -15.57
C LEU A 103 -8.32 -12.08 -16.03
N LEU A 104 -8.60 -10.92 -15.44
CA LEU A 104 -9.74 -10.08 -15.84
C LEU A 104 -9.59 -9.56 -17.27
N ILE A 105 -8.37 -9.15 -17.65
CA ILE A 105 -8.06 -8.69 -19.00
C ILE A 105 -8.18 -9.85 -20.00
N ALA A 106 -7.54 -10.98 -19.72
CA ALA A 106 -7.55 -12.16 -20.59
C ALA A 106 -8.96 -12.72 -20.81
N GLN A 107 -9.80 -12.77 -19.76
CA GLN A 107 -11.19 -13.22 -19.87
C GLN A 107 -12.12 -12.24 -20.59
N SER A 108 -11.66 -11.01 -20.84
CA SER A 108 -12.41 -9.99 -21.59
C SER A 108 -12.05 -10.00 -23.09
N GLU A 109 -11.04 -10.77 -23.51
CA GLU A 109 -10.72 -10.95 -24.93
C GLU A 109 -11.80 -11.78 -25.65
N LYS A 110 -12.12 -11.38 -26.88
CA LYS A 110 -13.14 -12.07 -27.69
C LYS A 110 -12.65 -13.42 -28.25
N SER A 111 -11.36 -13.57 -28.50
CA SER A 111 -10.74 -14.80 -29.00
C SER A 111 -9.24 -14.82 -28.68
N GLU A 112 -8.72 -15.95 -28.23
CA GLU A 112 -7.28 -16.15 -27.97
C GLU A 112 -6.53 -16.24 -29.31
N SER A 113 -5.77 -15.20 -29.65
CA SER A 113 -4.87 -15.17 -30.80
C SER A 113 -3.41 -15.36 -30.37
N LYS A 114 -2.51 -15.54 -31.33
CA LYS A 114 -1.06 -15.53 -31.04
C LYS A 114 -0.61 -14.22 -30.37
N ASP A 115 -1.34 -13.13 -30.62
CA ASP A 115 -1.03 -11.81 -30.09
C ASP A 115 -1.58 -11.58 -28.67
N SER A 116 -2.42 -12.49 -28.14
CA SER A 116 -2.91 -12.41 -26.76
C SER A 116 -1.77 -12.42 -25.76
N ALA A 117 -0.74 -13.25 -25.98
CA ALA A 117 0.44 -13.31 -25.12
C ALA A 117 1.19 -11.97 -25.09
N ILE A 118 1.37 -11.33 -26.25
CA ILE A 118 2.03 -10.01 -26.35
C ILE A 118 1.21 -8.96 -25.58
N PHE A 119 -0.12 -9.00 -25.71
CA PHE A 119 -0.98 -8.07 -24.98
C PHE A 119 -0.93 -8.30 -23.46
N TRP A 120 -0.83 -9.56 -23.00
CA TRP A 120 -0.64 -9.87 -21.59
C TRP A 120 0.71 -9.37 -21.08
N VAL A 121 1.77 -9.44 -21.89
CA VAL A 121 3.08 -8.85 -21.55
C VAL A 121 2.98 -7.33 -21.39
N ILE A 122 2.36 -6.62 -22.34
CA ILE A 122 2.18 -5.16 -22.25
C ILE A 122 1.31 -4.79 -21.04
N SER A 123 0.25 -5.57 -20.79
CA SER A 123 -0.64 -5.37 -19.64
C SER A 123 0.11 -5.61 -18.33
N ALA A 124 0.89 -6.69 -18.23
CA ALA A 124 1.68 -7.00 -17.05
C ALA A 124 2.71 -5.92 -16.80
N ALA A 125 3.47 -5.51 -17.82
CA ALA A 125 4.43 -4.41 -17.73
C ALA A 125 3.74 -3.13 -17.24
N THR A 126 2.61 -2.74 -17.82
CA THR A 126 1.85 -1.57 -17.39
C THR A 126 1.45 -1.68 -15.91
N LEU A 127 0.87 -2.79 -15.47
CA LEU A 127 0.40 -2.96 -14.10
C LEU A 127 1.56 -2.97 -13.09
N VAL A 128 2.63 -3.74 -13.34
CA VAL A 128 3.75 -3.87 -12.39
C VAL A 128 4.56 -2.58 -12.25
N MET A 129 4.61 -1.72 -13.29
CA MET A 129 5.22 -0.39 -13.17
C MET A 129 4.55 0.45 -12.08
N TRP A 130 3.23 0.28 -11.88
CA TRP A 130 2.46 0.98 -10.85
C TRP A 130 2.31 0.19 -9.55
N MET A 131 2.86 -1.03 -9.46
CA MET A 131 2.88 -1.79 -8.20
C MET A 131 4.01 -1.29 -7.29
N PHE A 132 3.91 -0.03 -6.87
CA PHE A 132 4.86 0.72 -6.04
C PHE A 132 4.13 1.54 -4.96
N PRO A 133 4.72 1.76 -3.78
CA PRO A 133 5.97 1.19 -3.27
C PRO A 133 5.79 -0.24 -2.73
N ARG A 134 6.91 -0.97 -2.60
CA ARG A 134 6.87 -2.41 -2.26
C ARG A 134 6.15 -2.71 -0.94
N HIS A 135 6.33 -1.90 0.09
CA HIS A 135 5.70 -2.09 1.40
C HIS A 135 4.18 -1.77 1.42
N LYS A 136 3.62 -1.28 0.30
CA LYS A 136 2.18 -1.05 0.10
C LYS A 136 1.56 -1.99 -0.95
N LEU A 137 2.26 -3.06 -1.33
CA LEU A 137 1.74 -4.04 -2.31
C LEU A 137 0.46 -4.75 -1.84
N PHE A 138 0.18 -4.77 -0.54
CA PHE A 138 -1.11 -5.17 -0.01
C PHE A 138 -2.23 -4.26 -0.52
N ASP A 139 -2.09 -2.94 -0.32
CA ASP A 139 -3.09 -1.94 -0.72
C ASP A 139 -3.37 -2.00 -2.23
N ILE A 140 -2.31 -2.13 -3.02
CA ILE A 140 -2.37 -2.27 -4.48
C ILE A 140 -3.11 -3.55 -4.90
N SER A 141 -2.71 -4.69 -4.33
CA SER A 141 -3.28 -5.98 -4.72
C SER A 141 -4.74 -6.09 -4.30
N LEU A 142 -5.11 -5.55 -3.13
CA LEU A 142 -6.50 -5.47 -2.67
C LEU A 142 -7.36 -4.61 -3.61
N SER A 143 -6.82 -3.52 -4.16
CA SER A 143 -7.50 -2.70 -5.17
C SER A 143 -7.86 -3.50 -6.42
N ILE A 144 -6.90 -4.27 -6.95
CA ILE A 144 -7.13 -5.14 -8.12
C ILE A 144 -8.07 -6.30 -7.78
N MET A 145 -7.90 -6.92 -6.61
CA MET A 145 -8.75 -8.03 -6.15
C MET A 145 -10.20 -7.60 -5.98
N LEU A 146 -10.46 -6.37 -5.52
CA LEU A 146 -11.82 -5.81 -5.45
C LEU A 146 -12.49 -5.73 -6.82
N ILE A 147 -11.75 -5.35 -7.87
CA ILE A 147 -12.27 -5.41 -9.25
C ILE A 147 -12.65 -6.85 -9.58
N GLY A 148 -11.83 -7.83 -9.21
CA GLY A 148 -12.10 -9.26 -9.38
C GLY A 148 -13.35 -9.74 -8.66
N VAL A 149 -13.51 -9.37 -7.38
CA VAL A 149 -14.67 -9.70 -6.54
C VAL A 149 -15.96 -9.16 -7.14
N LEU A 150 -15.96 -7.88 -7.54
CA LEU A 150 -17.14 -7.26 -8.14
C LEU A 150 -17.44 -7.84 -9.52
N THR A 151 -16.41 -8.13 -10.33
CA THR A 151 -16.56 -8.84 -11.61
C THR A 151 -17.23 -10.20 -11.42
N PHE A 152 -16.81 -10.95 -10.39
CA PHE A 152 -17.39 -12.25 -10.05
C PHE A 152 -18.89 -12.13 -9.73
N LEU A 153 -19.30 -11.11 -8.97
CA LEU A 153 -20.71 -10.84 -8.71
C LEU A 153 -21.46 -10.48 -10.01
N ILE A 154 -20.93 -9.56 -10.80
CA ILE A 154 -21.58 -9.03 -12.02
C ILE A 154 -21.82 -10.12 -13.06
N ARG A 155 -20.88 -11.06 -13.22
CA ARG A 155 -20.98 -12.14 -14.21
C ARG A 155 -22.20 -13.04 -14.04
N ASN A 156 -22.68 -13.22 -12.80
CA ASN A 156 -23.83 -14.09 -12.53
C ASN A 156 -24.45 -13.72 -11.17
N PRO A 157 -25.33 -12.72 -11.11
CA PRO A 157 -25.82 -12.11 -9.87
C PRO A 157 -26.86 -12.99 -9.16
N ARG A 158 -26.41 -14.10 -8.57
CA ARG A 158 -27.22 -15.02 -7.75
C ARG A 158 -26.99 -14.74 -6.27
N PRO A 159 -27.95 -15.02 -5.37
CA PRO A 159 -27.85 -14.73 -3.93
C PRO A 159 -26.52 -15.14 -3.28
N LYS A 160 -26.03 -16.35 -3.57
CA LYS A 160 -24.74 -16.85 -3.06
C LYS A 160 -23.55 -15.95 -3.44
N ARG A 161 -23.55 -15.34 -4.62
CA ARG A 161 -22.44 -14.46 -5.06
C ARG A 161 -22.45 -13.11 -4.35
N TYR A 162 -23.62 -12.61 -3.89
CA TYR A 162 -23.67 -11.42 -3.06
C TYR A 162 -23.01 -11.68 -1.71
N ILE A 163 -23.33 -12.81 -1.07
CA ILE A 163 -22.71 -13.22 0.20
C ILE A 163 -21.20 -13.38 0.01
N ILE A 164 -20.74 -14.14 -0.98
CA ILE A 164 -19.30 -14.33 -1.24
C ILE A 164 -18.60 -12.99 -1.50
N ALA A 165 -19.19 -12.12 -2.32
CA ALA A 165 -18.61 -10.80 -2.59
C ALA A 165 -18.52 -9.96 -1.30
N GLY A 166 -19.56 -9.99 -0.46
CA GLY A 166 -19.54 -9.39 0.86
C GLY A 166 -18.42 -9.95 1.74
N THR A 167 -18.28 -11.27 1.82
CA THR A 167 -17.22 -11.94 2.59
C THR A 167 -15.83 -11.52 2.12
N CYS A 168 -15.61 -11.43 0.81
CA CYS A 168 -14.34 -10.91 0.30
C CYS A 168 -14.11 -9.44 0.70
N VAL A 169 -15.13 -8.57 0.61
CA VAL A 169 -15.01 -7.16 1.03
C VAL A 169 -14.73 -7.04 2.53
N GLY A 170 -15.40 -7.83 3.36
CA GLY A 170 -15.14 -7.89 4.81
C GLY A 170 -13.72 -8.37 5.11
N LEU A 171 -13.24 -9.41 4.43
CA LEU A 171 -11.87 -9.91 4.58
C LEU A 171 -10.83 -8.87 4.11
N ILE A 172 -11.10 -8.15 3.03
CA ILE A 172 -10.25 -7.04 2.56
C ILE A 172 -10.15 -5.95 3.64
N ALA A 173 -11.23 -5.67 4.37
CA ALA A 173 -11.23 -4.71 5.47
C ALA A 173 -10.32 -5.13 6.66
N VAL A 174 -10.02 -6.42 6.80
CA VAL A 174 -9.05 -6.94 7.80
C VAL A 174 -7.61 -6.55 7.44
N PHE A 175 -7.30 -6.44 6.14
CA PHE A 175 -5.98 -6.02 5.64
C PHE A 175 -5.85 -4.51 5.45
N GLY A 176 -6.97 -3.83 5.20
CA GLY A 176 -7.03 -2.39 4.96
C GLY A 176 -8.45 -1.86 5.11
N ARG A 177 -8.75 -1.17 6.22
CA ARG A 177 -10.08 -0.60 6.50
C ARG A 177 -10.54 0.37 5.41
N ASN A 178 -9.61 1.17 4.89
CA ASN A 178 -9.81 2.03 3.71
C ASN A 178 -10.29 1.23 2.49
N HIS A 179 -9.62 0.12 2.16
CA HIS A 179 -9.99 -0.74 1.03
C HIS A 179 -11.35 -1.41 1.25
N GLY A 180 -11.67 -1.79 2.49
CA GLY A 180 -13.00 -2.25 2.87
C GLY A 180 -14.09 -1.22 2.55
N MET A 181 -13.87 0.04 2.93
CA MET A 181 -14.79 1.15 2.65
C MET A 181 -14.93 1.44 1.15
N TYR A 182 -13.83 1.48 0.40
CA TYR A 182 -13.88 1.66 -1.06
C TYR A 182 -14.59 0.50 -1.75
N GLY A 183 -14.34 -0.73 -1.29
CA GLY A 183 -15.04 -1.93 -1.72
C GLY A 183 -16.54 -1.87 -1.40
N ALA A 184 -16.93 -1.34 -0.25
CA ALA A 184 -18.33 -1.15 0.12
C ALA A 184 -19.04 -0.14 -0.80
N VAL A 185 -18.45 1.03 -1.03
CA VAL A 185 -19.01 2.04 -1.95
C VAL A 185 -19.13 1.48 -3.37
N GLY A 186 -18.08 0.83 -3.88
CA GLY A 186 -18.11 0.16 -5.19
C GLY A 186 -19.14 -0.96 -5.26
N SER A 187 -19.30 -1.75 -4.20
CA SER A 187 -20.31 -2.81 -4.09
C SER A 187 -21.72 -2.24 -4.18
N VAL A 188 -22.03 -1.18 -3.42
CA VAL A 188 -23.35 -0.53 -3.46
C VAL A 188 -23.66 -0.02 -4.88
N GLY A 189 -22.69 0.61 -5.54
CA GLY A 189 -22.83 1.05 -6.94
C GLY A 189 -23.11 -0.10 -7.91
N VAL A 190 -22.37 -1.21 -7.79
CA VAL A 190 -22.59 -2.42 -8.60
C VAL A 190 -23.95 -3.06 -8.32
N ILE A 191 -24.37 -3.14 -7.05
CA ILE A 191 -25.68 -3.69 -6.66
C ILE A 191 -26.80 -2.82 -7.24
N ALA A 192 -26.69 -1.50 -7.16
CA ALA A 192 -27.63 -0.58 -7.80
C ALA A 192 -27.67 -0.82 -9.32
N TRP A 193 -26.51 -0.89 -9.98
CA TRP A 193 -26.43 -1.15 -11.41
C TRP A 193 -27.07 -2.49 -11.82
N LEU A 194 -26.89 -3.55 -11.03
CA LEU A 194 -27.47 -4.87 -11.28
C LEU A 194 -29.00 -4.89 -11.18
N THR A 195 -29.59 -3.94 -10.47
CA THR A 195 -31.06 -3.83 -10.31
C THR A 195 -31.72 -3.07 -11.45
N ILE A 196 -30.96 -2.28 -12.22
CA ILE A 196 -31.48 -1.54 -13.37
C ILE A 196 -32.09 -2.53 -14.38
N LYS A 197 -33.41 -2.40 -14.59
CA LYS A 197 -34.21 -3.20 -15.53
C LYS A 197 -34.04 -4.71 -15.37
N ASN A 198 -33.75 -5.18 -14.15
CA ASN A 198 -33.55 -6.59 -13.84
C ASN A 198 -34.75 -7.15 -13.06
N HIS A 199 -35.46 -8.12 -13.65
CA HIS A 199 -36.64 -8.73 -13.05
C HIS A 199 -36.38 -10.11 -12.44
N SER A 200 -35.20 -10.71 -12.66
CA SER A 200 -34.90 -12.10 -12.27
C SER A 200 -33.87 -12.23 -11.14
N GLY A 201 -33.18 -11.14 -10.77
CA GLY A 201 -32.20 -11.12 -9.69
C GLY A 201 -32.75 -10.59 -8.35
N PRO A 202 -31.96 -10.62 -7.26
CA PRO A 202 -32.32 -9.95 -6.03
C PRO A 202 -32.59 -8.45 -6.27
N VAL A 203 -33.70 -7.95 -5.71
CA VAL A 203 -33.95 -6.51 -5.63
C VAL A 203 -32.88 -5.82 -4.78
N PHE A 204 -32.72 -4.51 -4.93
CA PHE A 204 -31.65 -3.73 -4.30
C PHE A 204 -31.48 -4.05 -2.80
N LEU A 205 -32.54 -3.91 -2.02
CA LEU A 205 -32.51 -4.14 -0.57
C LEU A 205 -32.10 -5.57 -0.21
N LYS A 206 -32.64 -6.58 -0.92
CA LYS A 206 -32.26 -7.99 -0.71
C LYS A 206 -30.79 -8.23 -1.07
N GLY A 207 -30.29 -7.61 -2.14
CA GLY A 207 -28.90 -7.64 -2.53
C GLY A 207 -27.97 -7.06 -1.45
N ILE A 208 -28.34 -5.91 -0.90
CA ILE A 208 -27.61 -5.25 0.20
C ILE A 208 -27.59 -6.12 1.46
N ILE A 209 -28.71 -6.73 1.85
CA ILE A 209 -28.76 -7.60 3.04
C ILE A 209 -27.87 -8.84 2.86
N LEU A 210 -27.96 -9.51 1.70
CA LEU A 210 -27.14 -10.69 1.40
C LEU A 210 -25.65 -10.33 1.38
N TRP A 211 -25.30 -9.22 0.74
CA TRP A 211 -23.93 -8.72 0.72
C TRP A 211 -23.44 -8.32 2.11
N GLY A 212 -24.24 -7.57 2.88
CA GLY A 212 -23.90 -7.13 4.23
C GLY A 212 -23.69 -8.29 5.20
N THR A 213 -24.50 -9.34 5.08
CA THR A 213 -24.29 -10.60 5.82
C THR A 213 -22.91 -11.18 5.51
N GLY A 214 -22.55 -11.20 4.22
CA GLY A 214 -21.21 -11.59 3.78
C GLY A 214 -20.11 -10.74 4.41
N VAL A 215 -20.26 -9.41 4.41
CA VAL A 215 -19.27 -8.48 5.00
C VAL A 215 -19.00 -8.79 6.46
N VAL A 216 -20.05 -9.00 7.26
CA VAL A 216 -19.90 -9.39 8.67
C VAL A 216 -19.11 -10.69 8.79
N VAL A 217 -19.42 -11.71 7.98
CA VAL A 217 -18.69 -12.99 7.96
C VAL A 217 -17.21 -12.79 7.60
N GLY A 218 -16.91 -11.96 6.60
CA GLY A 218 -15.54 -11.68 6.19
C GLY A 218 -14.73 -10.92 7.25
N PHE A 219 -15.40 -10.08 8.04
CA PHE A 219 -14.78 -9.26 9.08
C PHE A 219 -14.71 -9.95 10.45
N LEU A 220 -15.16 -11.20 10.55
CA LEU A 220 -15.11 -12.01 11.78
C LEU A 220 -13.73 -12.03 12.47
N PRO A 221 -12.58 -12.08 11.77
CA PRO A 221 -11.28 -12.04 12.45
C PRO A 221 -11.13 -10.84 13.39
N ILE A 222 -11.50 -9.63 12.94
CA ILE A 222 -11.43 -8.43 13.77
C ILE A 222 -12.49 -8.44 14.86
N ILE A 223 -13.70 -8.92 14.56
CA ILE A 223 -14.77 -9.06 15.57
C ILE A 223 -14.31 -10.00 16.70
N PHE A 224 -13.68 -11.12 16.37
CA PHE A 224 -13.12 -12.02 17.39
C PHE A 224 -11.97 -11.40 18.16
N MET A 225 -11.07 -10.63 17.52
CA MET A 225 -10.05 -9.90 18.26
C MET A 225 -10.66 -8.92 19.27
N VAL A 226 -11.70 -8.18 18.88
CA VAL A 226 -12.45 -7.26 19.77
C VAL A 226 -13.10 -7.98 20.95
N LEU A 227 -13.59 -9.20 20.74
CA LEU A 227 -14.30 -9.97 21.77
C LEU A 227 -13.37 -10.78 22.68
N LEU A 228 -12.22 -11.25 22.15
CA LEU A 228 -11.39 -12.26 22.81
C LEU A 228 -10.04 -11.72 23.29
N ILE A 229 -9.56 -10.59 22.78
CA ILE A 229 -8.29 -9.98 23.19
C ILE A 229 -8.58 -8.81 24.14
N PRO A 230 -8.14 -8.88 25.41
CA PRO A 230 -8.30 -7.78 26.35
C PRO A 230 -7.77 -6.46 25.78
N ASP A 231 -8.48 -5.37 26.06
CA ASP A 231 -8.15 -3.99 25.65
C ASP A 231 -8.11 -3.71 24.14
N PHE A 232 -8.16 -4.72 23.27
CA PHE A 232 -8.15 -4.54 21.81
C PHE A 232 -9.36 -3.74 21.33
N ALA A 233 -10.54 -3.95 21.92
CA ALA A 233 -11.75 -3.18 21.57
C ALA A 233 -11.54 -1.67 21.74
N VAL A 234 -10.91 -1.27 22.85
CA VAL A 234 -10.62 0.13 23.18
C VAL A 234 -9.56 0.68 22.22
N ALA A 235 -8.44 -0.03 22.05
CA ALA A 235 -7.37 0.38 21.14
C ALA A 235 -7.87 0.52 19.68
N PHE A 236 -8.71 -0.42 19.23
CA PHE A 236 -9.31 -0.38 17.90
C PHE A 236 -10.22 0.84 17.72
N TRP A 237 -11.09 1.13 18.70
CA TRP A 237 -11.96 2.31 18.65
C TRP A 237 -11.17 3.62 18.70
N GLU A 238 -10.16 3.71 19.57
CA GLU A 238 -9.25 4.87 19.64
C GLU A 238 -8.54 5.10 18.29
N SER A 239 -8.12 4.04 17.59
CA SER A 239 -7.51 4.16 16.27
C SER A 239 -8.47 4.76 15.22
N ILE A 240 -9.78 4.46 15.31
CA ILE A 240 -10.80 5.03 14.43
C ILE A 240 -11.06 6.49 14.81
N ARG A 241 -11.28 6.75 16.10
CA ARG A 241 -11.53 8.09 16.62
C ARG A 241 -10.42 9.06 16.25
N PHE A 242 -9.16 8.62 16.36
CA PHE A 242 -8.00 9.40 15.99
C PHE A 242 -8.04 9.88 14.52
N LEU A 243 -8.44 9.01 13.58
CA LEU A 243 -8.57 9.39 12.16
C LEU A 243 -9.62 10.49 11.95
N PHE A 244 -10.72 10.47 12.70
CA PHE A 244 -11.74 11.53 12.65
C PHE A 244 -11.25 12.83 13.28
N GLU A 245 -10.53 12.77 14.41
CA GLU A 245 -9.98 13.95 15.09
C GLU A 245 -8.94 14.68 14.23
N GLN A 246 -8.09 13.93 13.51
CA GLN A 246 -7.10 14.52 12.61
C GLN A 246 -7.72 15.10 11.32
N LYS A 247 -9.00 14.81 11.02
CA LYS A 247 -9.75 15.22 9.81
C LYS A 247 -9.16 14.79 8.46
N PHE A 248 -7.94 14.25 8.45
CA PHE A 248 -7.25 13.72 7.29
C PHE A 248 -6.72 12.33 7.60
N THR A 249 -6.76 11.43 6.61
CA THR A 249 -6.17 10.09 6.70
C THR A 249 -4.66 10.08 6.44
N THR A 250 -4.11 11.20 5.98
CA THR A 250 -2.70 11.39 5.62
C THR A 250 -2.39 12.89 5.57
N ILE A 251 -1.12 13.28 5.45
CA ILE A 251 -0.71 14.68 5.29
C ILE A 251 -0.92 15.07 3.82
N PRO A 252 -1.86 16.00 3.52
CA PRO A 252 -2.21 16.32 2.14
C PRO A 252 -1.10 17.09 1.44
N LEU A 253 -0.96 16.85 0.15
CA LEU A 253 -0.09 17.59 -0.76
C LEU A 253 -0.93 18.28 -1.84
N PRO A 254 -0.45 19.41 -2.40
CA PRO A 254 -1.08 20.03 -3.56
C PRO A 254 -1.18 19.03 -4.72
N VAL A 255 -2.32 19.04 -5.42
CA VAL A 255 -2.51 18.17 -6.58
C VAL A 255 -1.55 18.59 -7.71
N PRO A 256 -0.77 17.65 -8.29
CA PRO A 256 0.20 17.95 -9.34
C PRO A 256 -0.50 18.09 -10.68
N TRP A 257 -1.29 19.16 -10.84
CA TRP A 257 -2.01 19.41 -12.09
C TRP A 257 -1.04 19.51 -13.28
N PRO A 258 -1.39 19.00 -14.48
CA PRO A 258 -0.54 19.09 -15.66
C PRO A 258 -0.09 20.52 -15.99
N TRP A 259 -0.97 21.50 -15.72
CA TRP A 259 -0.73 22.93 -15.97
C TRP A 259 -0.02 23.65 -14.82
N ALA A 260 0.24 22.98 -13.69
CA ALA A 260 0.99 23.54 -12.57
C ALA A 260 2.51 23.25 -12.65
N VAL A 261 2.96 22.54 -13.70
CA VAL A 261 4.36 22.21 -13.90
C VAL A 261 5.16 23.47 -14.22
N ASN A 262 6.21 23.73 -13.44
CA ASN A 262 7.10 24.85 -13.66
C ASN A 262 8.19 24.49 -14.68
N PHE A 263 7.92 24.73 -15.96
CA PHE A 263 8.82 24.40 -17.08
C PHE A 263 10.15 25.16 -17.05
N THR A 264 10.27 26.28 -16.31
CA THR A 264 11.52 27.05 -16.23
C THR A 264 12.43 26.61 -15.09
N ALA A 265 11.90 25.89 -14.09
CA ALA A 265 12.64 25.49 -12.89
C ALA A 265 13.17 24.05 -12.91
N VAL A 266 12.71 23.21 -13.85
CA VAL A 266 13.08 21.78 -13.89
C VAL A 266 13.53 21.37 -15.29
N SER A 267 14.23 20.23 -15.38
CA SER A 267 14.64 19.68 -16.68
C SER A 267 13.43 19.33 -17.55
N VAL A 268 13.61 19.30 -18.87
CA VAL A 268 12.54 18.87 -19.81
C VAL A 268 12.02 17.47 -19.47
N SER A 269 12.92 16.58 -19.02
CA SER A 269 12.57 15.23 -18.59
C SER A 269 11.66 15.26 -17.36
N ASP A 270 12.00 16.04 -16.34
CA ASP A 270 11.19 16.17 -15.12
C ASP A 270 9.85 16.88 -15.39
N ALA A 271 9.85 17.91 -16.24
CA ALA A 271 8.63 18.58 -16.65
C ALA A 271 7.68 17.60 -17.36
N SER A 272 8.19 16.81 -18.30
CA SER A 272 7.38 15.82 -19.02
C SER A 272 6.81 14.74 -18.08
N ARG A 273 7.59 14.28 -17.09
CA ARG A 273 7.11 13.36 -16.05
C ARG A 273 6.02 14.01 -15.20
N GLY A 274 6.21 15.26 -14.79
CA GLY A 274 5.22 16.03 -14.02
C GLY A 274 3.89 16.17 -14.78
N VAL A 275 3.94 16.49 -16.07
CA VAL A 275 2.75 16.58 -16.93
C VAL A 275 2.04 15.23 -17.03
N LEU A 276 2.77 14.15 -17.31
CA LEU A 276 2.16 12.81 -17.41
C LEU A 276 1.56 12.35 -16.08
N ALA A 277 2.25 12.59 -14.95
CA ALA A 277 1.72 12.29 -13.63
C ALA A 277 0.39 13.03 -13.37
N GLY A 278 0.36 14.33 -13.67
CA GLY A 278 -0.87 15.12 -13.59
C GLY A 278 -1.98 14.60 -14.51
N LEU A 279 -1.64 14.14 -15.71
CA LEU A 279 -2.61 13.56 -16.65
C LEU A 279 -3.17 12.24 -16.14
N PHE A 280 -2.38 11.43 -15.44
CA PHE A 280 -2.88 10.24 -14.75
C PHE A 280 -3.82 10.60 -13.60
N PHE A 281 -3.51 11.61 -12.79
CA PHE A 281 -4.43 12.13 -11.76
C PHE A 281 -5.76 12.56 -12.36
N VAL A 282 -5.74 13.42 -13.38
CA VAL A 282 -6.94 13.83 -14.13
C VAL A 282 -7.65 12.61 -14.71
N GLY A 283 -6.89 11.68 -15.27
CA GLY A 283 -7.37 10.44 -15.85
C GLY A 283 -8.19 9.59 -14.89
N THR A 284 -7.82 9.49 -13.62
CA THR A 284 -8.61 8.73 -12.62
C THR A 284 -10.02 9.28 -12.42
N ILE A 285 -10.17 10.62 -12.36
CA ILE A 285 -11.47 11.29 -12.22
C ILE A 285 -12.27 11.19 -13.51
N VAL A 286 -11.66 11.59 -14.63
CA VAL A 286 -12.30 11.59 -15.96
C VAL A 286 -12.81 10.19 -16.28
N PHE A 287 -11.96 9.17 -16.14
CA PHE A 287 -12.36 7.79 -16.33
C PHE A 287 -13.50 7.39 -15.39
N GLY A 288 -13.40 7.68 -14.09
CA GLY A 288 -14.44 7.30 -13.13
C GLY A 288 -15.81 7.88 -13.48
N CYS A 289 -15.88 9.18 -13.76
CA CYS A 289 -17.13 9.85 -14.14
C CYS A 289 -17.69 9.29 -15.45
N PHE A 290 -16.90 9.27 -16.53
CA PHE A 290 -17.38 8.85 -17.84
C PHE A 290 -17.69 7.35 -17.89
N ALA A 291 -16.90 6.50 -17.24
CA ALA A 291 -17.13 5.06 -17.21
C ALA A 291 -18.45 4.74 -16.48
N VAL A 292 -18.74 5.36 -15.34
CA VAL A 292 -20.00 5.16 -14.61
C VAL A 292 -21.20 5.59 -15.47
N ILE A 293 -21.15 6.79 -16.05
CA ILE A 293 -22.22 7.28 -16.95
C ILE A 293 -22.43 6.31 -18.10
N TRP A 294 -21.34 5.86 -18.74
CA TRP A 294 -21.40 4.97 -19.88
C TRP A 294 -21.98 3.58 -19.52
N VAL A 295 -21.53 2.95 -18.44
CA VAL A 295 -22.03 1.61 -18.07
C VAL A 295 -23.50 1.65 -17.63
N VAL A 296 -23.94 2.74 -17.00
CA VAL A 296 -25.35 2.96 -16.67
C VAL A 296 -26.17 3.18 -17.94
N TYR A 297 -25.70 4.03 -18.86
CA TYR A 297 -26.35 4.28 -20.14
C TYR A 297 -26.52 2.98 -20.95
N ARG A 298 -25.44 2.20 -21.11
CA ARG A 298 -25.47 0.90 -21.81
C ARG A 298 -26.46 -0.06 -21.15
N ARG A 299 -26.50 -0.11 -19.82
CA ARG A 299 -27.43 -0.94 -19.07
C ARG A 299 -28.89 -0.53 -19.30
N LEU A 300 -29.18 0.78 -19.31
CA LEU A 300 -30.52 1.30 -19.63
C LEU A 300 -30.95 0.95 -21.06
N LYS A 301 -30.00 0.91 -22.00
CA LYS A 301 -30.20 0.46 -23.39
C LYS A 301 -30.16 -1.06 -23.57
N LYS A 302 -30.03 -1.85 -22.49
CA LYS A 302 -29.91 -3.32 -22.51
C LYS A 302 -28.76 -3.83 -23.39
N GLN A 303 -27.70 -3.04 -23.52
CA GLN A 303 -26.51 -3.40 -24.29
C GLN A 303 -25.48 -4.08 -23.38
N PRO A 304 -24.73 -5.08 -23.90
CA PRO A 304 -23.73 -5.78 -23.10
C PRO A 304 -22.54 -4.86 -22.77
N VAL A 305 -22.00 -5.02 -21.57
CA VAL A 305 -20.80 -4.33 -21.07
C VAL A 305 -19.89 -5.37 -20.42
N PRO A 306 -18.56 -5.34 -20.64
CA PRO A 306 -17.64 -6.22 -19.96
C PRO A 306 -17.77 -6.10 -18.43
N PRO A 307 -17.99 -7.21 -17.69
CA PRO A 307 -18.16 -7.16 -16.23
C PRO A 307 -17.01 -6.50 -15.47
N ALA A 308 -15.77 -6.72 -15.92
CA ALA A 308 -14.59 -6.12 -15.31
C ALA A 308 -14.54 -4.59 -15.49
N PHE A 309 -15.03 -4.10 -16.63
CA PHE A 309 -15.14 -2.65 -16.86
C PHE A 309 -16.19 -2.00 -15.94
N VAL A 310 -17.32 -2.68 -15.70
CA VAL A 310 -18.34 -2.20 -14.75
C VAL A 310 -17.77 -2.15 -13.33
N ALA A 311 -17.05 -3.19 -12.89
CA ALA A 311 -16.37 -3.20 -11.59
C ALA A 311 -15.35 -2.05 -11.47
N SER A 312 -14.49 -1.87 -12.47
CA SER A 312 -13.54 -0.77 -12.54
C SER A 312 -14.22 0.61 -12.48
N ALA A 313 -15.35 0.80 -13.17
CA ALA A 313 -16.08 2.06 -13.18
C ALA A 313 -16.55 2.46 -11.76
N PHE A 314 -17.17 1.53 -11.03
CA PHE A 314 -17.69 1.81 -9.69
C PHE A 314 -16.61 1.89 -8.60
N LEU A 315 -15.40 1.39 -8.86
CA LEU A 315 -14.25 1.52 -7.96
C LEU A 315 -13.35 2.72 -8.28
N ALA A 316 -13.45 3.30 -9.47
CA ALA A 316 -12.56 4.38 -9.90
C ALA A 316 -12.61 5.63 -9.03
N LEU A 317 -13.81 6.14 -8.70
CA LEU A 317 -13.93 7.34 -7.86
C LEU A 317 -13.54 7.09 -6.39
N PRO A 318 -13.92 5.97 -5.75
CA PRO A 318 -13.39 5.61 -4.42
C PRO A 318 -11.85 5.58 -4.36
N TYR A 319 -11.20 5.02 -5.37
CA TYR A 319 -9.73 4.98 -5.41
C TYR A 319 -9.09 6.30 -5.86
N ALA A 320 -9.79 7.11 -6.67
CA ALA A 320 -9.39 8.49 -6.91
C ALA A 320 -9.38 9.28 -5.59
N HIS A 321 -10.38 9.15 -4.73
CA HIS A 321 -10.35 9.75 -3.39
C HIS A 321 -9.06 9.38 -2.62
N TYR A 322 -8.63 8.12 -2.67
CA TYR A 322 -7.37 7.71 -2.05
C TYR A 322 -6.16 8.41 -2.67
N ALA A 323 -6.03 8.39 -4.01
CA ALA A 323 -4.92 9.03 -4.71
C ALA A 323 -4.82 10.53 -4.40
N PHE A 324 -5.96 11.22 -4.25
CA PHE A 324 -6.02 12.66 -3.97
C PHE A 324 -5.89 13.00 -2.47
N SER A 325 -5.99 12.03 -1.56
CA SER A 325 -5.83 12.27 -0.11
C SER A 325 -4.42 12.78 0.24
N ARG A 326 -3.41 12.33 -0.50
CA ARG A 326 -2.07 12.91 -0.58
C ARG A 326 -1.59 12.78 -2.02
N ALA A 327 -1.62 13.86 -2.79
CA ALA A 327 -1.47 13.80 -4.24
C ALA A 327 0.00 13.68 -4.71
N ASP A 328 0.66 12.58 -4.36
CA ASP A 328 1.99 12.21 -4.87
C ASP A 328 1.94 10.93 -5.74
N ILE A 329 3.08 10.59 -6.36
CA ILE A 329 3.19 9.39 -7.21
C ILE A 329 2.92 8.10 -6.42
N GLY A 330 3.31 8.04 -5.15
CA GLY A 330 3.09 6.89 -4.29
C GLY A 330 1.60 6.62 -4.14
N HIS A 331 0.81 7.62 -3.78
CA HIS A 331 -0.64 7.48 -3.59
C HIS A 331 -1.39 7.30 -4.91
N LEU A 332 -0.94 7.94 -6.00
CA LEU A 332 -1.45 7.67 -7.33
C LEU A 332 -1.28 6.19 -7.69
N ALA A 333 -0.09 5.63 -7.46
CA ALA A 333 0.19 4.22 -7.72
C ALA A 333 -0.76 3.29 -6.94
N LEU A 334 -1.11 3.62 -5.70
CA LEU A 334 -2.08 2.86 -4.91
C LEU A 334 -3.53 2.96 -5.46
N GLY A 335 -3.90 4.09 -6.07
CA GLY A 335 -5.26 4.39 -6.52
C GLY A 335 -5.56 4.17 -8.01
N ILE A 336 -4.55 4.01 -8.87
CA ILE A 336 -4.73 4.06 -10.34
C ILE A 336 -5.32 2.78 -10.96
N PHE A 337 -5.34 1.67 -10.22
CA PHE A 337 -5.65 0.34 -10.79
C PHE A 337 -7.05 0.19 -11.42
N PRO A 338 -8.14 0.78 -10.89
CA PRO A 338 -9.43 0.75 -11.59
C PRO A 338 -9.37 1.37 -12.99
N LEU A 339 -8.64 2.48 -13.16
CA LEU A 339 -8.39 3.12 -14.46
C LEU A 339 -7.60 2.16 -15.37
N LEU A 340 -6.44 1.67 -14.92
CA LEU A 340 -5.56 0.84 -15.75
C LEU A 340 -6.24 -0.46 -16.20
N VAL A 341 -6.82 -1.21 -15.26
CA VAL A 341 -7.52 -2.47 -15.56
C VAL A 341 -8.73 -2.20 -16.45
N GLY A 342 -9.49 -1.12 -16.19
CA GLY A 342 -10.64 -0.75 -17.00
C GLY A 342 -10.27 -0.40 -18.45
N CYS A 343 -9.22 0.40 -18.65
CA CYS A 343 -8.67 0.72 -19.96
C CYS A 343 -8.21 -0.55 -20.69
N LEU A 344 -7.40 -1.40 -20.04
CA LEU A 344 -6.89 -2.63 -20.66
C LEU A 344 -8.00 -3.63 -21.00
N VAL A 345 -9.04 -3.74 -20.17
CA VAL A 345 -10.26 -4.54 -20.46
C VAL A 345 -11.01 -4.01 -21.68
N ILE A 346 -11.14 -2.68 -21.85
CA ILE A 346 -11.77 -2.13 -23.06
C ILE A 346 -10.88 -2.39 -24.28
N LEU A 347 -9.58 -2.13 -24.17
CA LEU A 347 -8.62 -2.33 -25.26
C LEU A 347 -8.56 -3.80 -25.71
N SER A 348 -8.82 -4.76 -24.82
CA SER A 348 -8.91 -6.18 -25.16
C SER A 348 -10.12 -6.53 -26.05
N THR A 349 -11.11 -5.64 -26.16
CA THR A 349 -12.36 -5.87 -26.90
C THR A 349 -12.48 -5.11 -28.22
N VAL A 350 -11.61 -4.11 -28.45
CA VAL A 350 -11.60 -3.27 -29.65
C VAL A 350 -10.70 -3.85 -30.75
N GLN A 351 -10.84 -3.31 -31.95
CA GLN A 351 -10.04 -3.69 -33.12
C GLN A 351 -8.52 -3.46 -32.93
N PRO A 352 -7.65 -4.30 -33.52
CA PRO A 352 -6.19 -4.21 -33.37
C PRO A 352 -5.60 -2.83 -33.66
N ARG A 353 -6.11 -2.12 -34.67
CA ARG A 353 -5.64 -0.76 -35.04
C ARG A 353 -5.81 0.29 -33.94
N ILE A 354 -6.73 0.07 -32.99
CA ILE A 354 -6.91 0.93 -31.81
C ILE A 354 -6.21 0.32 -30.59
N LYS A 355 -6.33 -1.01 -30.43
CA LYS A 355 -5.76 -1.75 -29.30
C LYS A 355 -4.26 -1.49 -29.13
N TRP A 356 -3.47 -1.73 -30.18
CA TRP A 356 -2.01 -1.71 -30.06
C TRP A 356 -1.43 -0.32 -29.80
N PRO A 357 -1.79 0.73 -30.56
CA PRO A 357 -1.25 2.06 -30.30
C PRO A 357 -1.58 2.57 -28.90
N LEU A 358 -2.81 2.38 -28.43
CA LEU A 358 -3.23 2.87 -27.11
C LEU A 358 -2.63 2.05 -25.97
N ALA A 359 -2.52 0.72 -26.10
CA ALA A 359 -1.89 -0.12 -25.09
C ALA A 359 -0.40 0.21 -24.96
N THR A 360 0.30 0.36 -26.09
CA THR A 360 1.71 0.74 -26.11
C THR A 360 1.92 2.15 -25.57
N ALA A 361 1.08 3.11 -25.93
CA ALA A 361 1.15 4.48 -25.40
C ALA A 361 0.92 4.51 -23.88
N LEU A 362 -0.07 3.78 -23.37
CA LEU A 362 -0.33 3.67 -21.93
C LEU A 362 0.87 3.03 -21.19
N CYS A 363 1.44 1.97 -21.75
CA CYS A 363 2.61 1.31 -21.20
C CYS A 363 3.84 2.22 -21.20
N ALA A 364 4.11 2.93 -22.31
CA ALA A 364 5.23 3.86 -22.44
C ALA A 364 5.09 5.05 -21.48
N ALA A 365 3.90 5.64 -21.37
CA ALA A 365 3.64 6.71 -20.42
C ALA A 365 3.81 6.25 -18.97
N SER A 366 3.31 5.05 -18.64
CA SER A 366 3.49 4.43 -17.32
C SER A 366 4.96 4.20 -17.01
N PHE A 367 5.72 3.68 -17.97
CA PHE A 367 7.16 3.48 -17.83
C PHE A 367 7.90 4.81 -17.61
N TRP A 368 7.58 5.83 -18.41
CA TRP A 368 8.22 7.14 -18.31
C TRP A 368 8.03 7.78 -16.94
N VAL A 369 6.83 7.70 -16.38
CA VAL A 369 6.53 8.21 -15.03
C VAL A 369 7.22 7.37 -13.96
N MET A 370 7.11 6.04 -14.03
CA MET A 370 7.43 5.20 -12.88
C MET A 370 8.88 4.72 -12.81
N HIS A 371 9.62 4.61 -13.91
CA HIS A 371 10.94 3.96 -13.90
C HIS A 371 11.92 4.55 -12.88
N VAL A 372 11.89 5.87 -12.64
CA VAL A 372 12.78 6.56 -11.69
C VAL A 372 12.51 6.22 -10.22
N PHE A 373 11.33 5.68 -9.91
CA PHE A 373 10.94 5.29 -8.56
C PHE A 373 11.28 3.84 -8.23
N HIS A 374 11.52 3.00 -9.24
CA HIS A 374 11.83 1.59 -9.01
C HIS A 374 13.28 1.42 -8.51
N PRO A 375 13.50 0.75 -7.36
CA PRO A 375 14.82 0.55 -6.77
C PRO A 375 15.83 -0.08 -7.74
N GLY A 376 15.35 -0.96 -8.62
CA GLY A 376 16.18 -1.58 -9.65
C GLY A 376 16.85 -0.57 -10.58
N TRP A 377 16.14 0.51 -10.95
CA TRP A 377 16.64 1.59 -11.78
C TRP A 377 17.47 2.61 -10.99
N GLN A 378 17.08 2.93 -9.75
CA GLN A 378 17.79 3.92 -8.93
C GLN A 378 19.26 3.52 -8.70
N CYS A 379 19.52 2.26 -8.35
CA CYS A 379 20.90 1.79 -8.18
C CYS A 379 21.66 1.69 -9.51
N LEU A 380 20.98 1.28 -10.60
CA LEU A 380 21.62 1.17 -11.91
C LEU A 380 22.01 2.55 -12.47
N ALA A 381 21.13 3.55 -12.31
CA ALA A 381 21.31 4.89 -12.84
C ALA A 381 22.31 5.71 -12.02
N SER A 382 22.25 5.63 -10.69
CA SER A 382 23.18 6.35 -9.81
C SER A 382 24.60 5.77 -9.87
N LYS A 383 24.74 4.45 -10.08
CA LYS A 383 26.00 3.70 -9.93
C LYS A 383 26.70 3.92 -8.57
N GLN A 384 25.96 4.41 -7.58
CA GLN A 384 26.47 4.83 -6.28
C GLN A 384 25.91 4.00 -5.13
N CYS A 385 25.02 3.03 -5.40
CA CYS A 385 24.56 2.14 -4.35
C CYS A 385 25.73 1.34 -3.77
N VAL A 386 25.75 1.20 -2.45
CA VAL A 386 26.74 0.45 -1.68
C VAL A 386 26.08 -0.77 -1.06
N ASP A 387 26.85 -1.84 -0.90
CA ASP A 387 26.39 -3.05 -0.24
C ASP A 387 26.43 -2.85 1.28
N VAL A 388 25.30 -3.09 1.94
CA VAL A 388 25.16 -3.06 3.40
C VAL A 388 24.46 -4.32 3.86
N GLU A 389 25.09 -5.04 4.78
CA GLU A 389 24.52 -6.23 5.41
C GLU A 389 23.37 -5.81 6.34
N ILE A 390 22.17 -6.37 6.14
CA ILE A 390 20.96 -6.16 6.94
C ILE A 390 20.31 -7.53 7.17
N SER A 391 20.23 -7.96 8.42
CA SER A 391 19.66 -9.26 8.82
C SER A 391 20.27 -10.45 8.06
N GLY A 392 21.60 -10.47 7.96
CA GLY A 392 22.37 -11.55 7.33
C GLY A 392 22.28 -11.57 5.80
N LYS A 393 21.83 -10.49 5.16
CA LYS A 393 21.74 -10.35 3.69
C LYS A 393 22.31 -9.01 3.24
N ASP A 394 23.07 -9.04 2.15
CA ASP A 394 23.58 -7.82 1.53
C ASP A 394 22.50 -7.13 0.71
N LEU A 395 22.22 -5.87 1.06
CA LEU A 395 21.33 -4.99 0.32
C LEU A 395 22.13 -3.86 -0.33
N GLN A 396 21.82 -3.59 -1.60
CA GLN A 396 22.35 -2.44 -2.33
C GLN A 396 21.53 -1.21 -2.04
N ILE A 397 22.07 -0.25 -1.29
CA ILE A 397 21.34 0.93 -0.84
C ILE A 397 22.08 2.21 -1.19
N ASP A 398 21.38 3.34 -1.22
CA ASP A 398 22.03 4.63 -1.48
C ASP A 398 22.97 5.01 -0.31
N PRO A 399 24.01 5.81 -0.57
CA PRO A 399 24.98 6.20 0.46
C PRO A 399 24.37 6.95 1.65
N GLY A 400 23.29 7.70 1.45
CA GLY A 400 22.60 8.42 2.53
C GLY A 400 22.00 7.44 3.53
N THR A 401 21.21 6.49 3.04
CA THR A 401 20.64 5.43 3.88
C THR A 401 21.74 4.56 4.52
N ALA A 402 22.84 4.29 3.82
CA ALA A 402 23.98 3.55 4.40
C ALA A 402 24.61 4.28 5.58
N ASN A 403 24.79 5.61 5.46
CA ASN A 403 25.29 6.44 6.55
C ASN A 403 24.33 6.48 7.73
N ASP A 404 23.01 6.54 7.48
CA ASP A 404 22.00 6.49 8.54
C ASP A 404 22.03 5.15 9.29
N ILE A 405 22.18 4.02 8.58
CA ILE A 405 22.35 2.70 9.19
C ILE A 405 23.62 2.63 10.04
N ALA A 406 24.74 3.11 9.49
CA ALA A 406 26.03 3.12 10.19
C ALA A 406 25.94 3.96 11.48
N LEU A 407 25.30 5.13 11.42
CA LEU A 407 25.03 5.98 12.58
C LEU A 407 24.20 5.23 13.63
N LEU A 408 23.09 4.60 13.23
CA LEU A 408 22.23 3.86 14.15
C LEU A 408 22.95 2.69 14.85
N ARG A 409 23.78 1.95 14.11
CA ARG A 409 24.63 0.88 14.67
C ARG A 409 25.62 1.44 15.68
N HIS A 410 26.35 2.49 15.29
CA HIS A 410 27.33 3.14 16.16
C HIS A 410 26.71 3.66 17.46
N LEU A 411 25.58 4.37 17.38
CA LEU A 411 24.87 4.85 18.57
C LEU A 411 24.38 3.72 19.48
N THR A 412 23.96 2.60 18.88
CA THR A 412 23.49 1.44 19.65
C THR A 412 24.64 0.73 20.35
N GLU A 413 25.77 0.54 19.67
CA GLU A 413 26.97 -0.04 20.27
C GLU A 413 27.50 0.82 21.42
N GLN A 414 27.50 2.15 21.24
CA GLN A 414 28.05 3.07 22.23
C GLN A 414 27.10 3.33 23.40
N TYR A 415 25.83 3.62 23.14
CA TYR A 415 24.90 4.16 24.14
C TYR A 415 23.76 3.24 24.52
N ALA A 416 23.55 2.12 23.81
CA ALA A 416 22.53 1.12 24.15
C ALA A 416 23.08 -0.32 24.09
N PRO A 417 24.17 -0.64 24.81
CA PRO A 417 24.77 -1.97 24.80
C PRO A 417 23.85 -3.01 25.47
N ASN A 418 24.22 -4.29 25.33
CA ASN A 418 23.56 -5.41 26.03
C ASN A 418 22.04 -5.53 25.78
N GLY A 419 21.57 -5.13 24.59
CA GLY A 419 20.15 -5.25 24.23
C GLY A 419 19.27 -4.11 24.76
N GLN A 420 19.86 -3.06 25.35
CA GLN A 420 19.11 -1.87 25.74
C GLN A 420 18.42 -1.25 24.52
N THR A 421 17.25 -0.66 24.75
CA THR A 421 16.47 0.00 23.70
C THR A 421 16.88 1.47 23.53
N PHE A 422 16.32 2.12 22.52
CA PHE A 422 16.57 3.53 22.17
C PHE A 422 15.29 4.15 21.60
N ILE A 423 15.27 5.47 21.43
CA ILE A 423 14.19 6.16 20.71
C ILE A 423 14.72 6.66 19.37
N ALA A 424 14.02 6.35 18.28
CA ALA A 424 14.23 6.96 16.97
C ALA A 424 12.92 7.60 16.50
N ALA A 425 12.85 8.93 16.47
CA ALA A 425 11.63 9.67 16.19
C ALA A 425 11.88 10.85 15.24
N PRO A 426 10.86 11.32 14.50
CA PRO A 426 9.56 10.68 14.33
C PRO A 426 9.55 9.67 13.15
N PHE A 427 10.57 9.65 12.29
CA PHE A 427 10.44 9.08 10.93
C PHE A 427 10.99 7.66 10.74
N TRP A 428 11.68 7.07 11.72
CA TRP A 428 12.49 5.86 11.51
C TRP A 428 12.05 4.65 12.35
N PRO A 429 10.80 4.16 12.21
CA PRO A 429 10.39 2.91 12.84
C PRO A 429 11.25 1.71 12.37
N GLY A 430 11.87 1.80 11.19
CA GLY A 430 12.80 0.79 10.68
C GLY A 430 14.08 0.63 11.49
N ALA A 431 14.48 1.64 12.28
CA ALA A 431 15.64 1.52 13.16
C ALA A 431 15.44 0.38 14.19
N TYR A 432 14.24 0.27 14.73
CA TYR A 432 13.88 -0.79 15.67
C TYR A 432 13.97 -2.18 15.05
N ALA A 433 13.52 -2.32 13.80
CA ALA A 433 13.57 -3.60 13.09
C ALA A 433 15.00 -3.99 12.68
N LEU A 434 15.75 -3.02 12.17
CA LEU A 434 17.15 -3.14 11.76
C LEU A 434 18.05 -3.62 12.90
N LEU A 435 17.83 -3.09 14.10
CA LEU A 435 18.66 -3.34 15.28
C LEU A 435 18.03 -4.36 16.24
N GLU A 436 16.89 -4.95 15.87
CA GLU A 436 16.16 -5.93 16.68
C GLU A 436 15.90 -5.43 18.10
N ARG A 437 15.35 -4.21 18.21
CA ARG A 437 14.97 -3.59 19.49
C ARG A 437 13.46 -3.32 19.52
N LYS A 438 12.85 -3.47 20.69
CA LYS A 438 11.47 -3.04 20.92
C LYS A 438 11.43 -1.54 21.10
N SER A 439 10.52 -0.84 20.41
CA SER A 439 10.32 0.58 20.63
C SER A 439 9.90 0.88 22.09
N PRO A 440 10.51 1.87 22.76
CA PRO A 440 10.06 2.43 24.05
C PRO A 440 8.69 3.07 24.00
N MET A 441 8.23 3.41 22.80
CA MET A 441 6.98 4.12 22.52
C MET A 441 6.00 3.20 21.80
N TRP A 442 4.70 3.34 22.07
CA TRP A 442 3.66 2.73 21.25
C TRP A 442 3.61 3.39 19.87
N GLU A 443 3.76 4.72 19.82
CA GLU A 443 3.77 5.49 18.58
C GLU A 443 5.15 5.47 17.92
N ILE A 444 5.38 4.45 17.11
CA ILE A 444 6.65 4.27 16.38
C ILE A 444 6.82 5.22 15.19
N TYR A 445 5.74 5.90 14.76
CA TYR A 445 5.75 6.82 13.63
C TYR A 445 5.03 8.14 13.99
N ALA A 446 5.70 8.97 14.79
CA ALA A 446 5.15 10.12 15.51
C ALA A 446 4.93 11.38 14.64
N LEU A 447 4.13 11.25 13.58
CA LEU A 447 3.91 12.29 12.56
C LEU A 447 2.85 13.33 12.93
N PHE A 448 1.88 12.94 13.76
CA PHE A 448 0.69 13.74 14.04
C PHE A 448 0.69 14.25 15.47
N ARG A 449 0.03 15.38 15.70
CA ARG A 449 -0.11 15.92 17.05
C ARG A 449 -0.92 14.99 17.95
N ARG A 450 -0.45 14.80 19.17
CA ARG A 450 -1.11 14.00 20.21
C ARG A 450 -1.64 14.84 21.35
N SER A 451 -2.54 14.24 22.13
CA SER A 451 -3.05 14.86 23.35
C SER A 451 -2.03 14.72 24.47
N GLU A 452 -2.07 15.64 25.43
CA GLU A 452 -1.21 15.58 26.63
C GLU A 452 -1.38 14.25 27.41
N THR A 453 -2.59 13.71 27.45
CA THR A 453 -2.85 12.42 28.12
C THR A 453 -2.13 11.27 27.42
N PHE A 454 -2.06 11.30 26.09
CA PHE A 454 -1.31 10.33 25.31
C PHE A 454 0.20 10.47 25.55
N GLU A 455 0.74 11.69 25.44
CA GLU A 455 2.17 11.94 25.67
C GLU A 455 2.63 11.51 27.07
N LYS A 456 1.80 11.73 28.10
CA LYS A 456 2.09 11.27 29.47
C LYS A 456 2.17 9.75 29.58
N LYS A 457 1.33 9.01 28.85
CA LYS A 457 1.41 7.54 28.78
C LYS A 457 2.69 7.09 28.08
N GLU A 458 3.09 7.74 27.00
CA GLU A 458 4.35 7.46 26.31
C GLU A 458 5.56 7.73 27.20
N ILE A 459 5.58 8.86 27.94
CA ILE A 459 6.67 9.15 28.90
C ILE A 459 6.78 8.07 29.97
N LYS A 460 5.66 7.52 30.44
CA LYS A 460 5.69 6.39 31.40
C LYS A 460 6.38 5.17 30.79
N ARG A 461 6.04 4.79 29.54
CA ARG A 461 6.69 3.69 28.83
C ARG A 461 8.18 3.95 28.61
N ILE A 462 8.55 5.18 28.23
CA ILE A 462 9.94 5.59 28.06
C ILE A 462 10.71 5.41 29.38
N ARG A 463 10.18 5.87 30.51
CA ARG A 463 10.80 5.68 31.83
C ARG A 463 11.01 4.22 32.18
N GLU A 464 9.97 3.40 31.99
CA GLU A 464 10.00 1.97 32.32
C GLU A 464 11.00 1.20 31.45
N SER A 465 11.16 1.58 30.19
CA SER A 465 12.09 0.94 29.27
C SER A 465 13.54 1.42 29.36
N ASN A 466 13.78 2.57 30.02
CA ASN A 466 15.09 3.19 30.23
C ASN A 466 15.99 3.15 28.97
N PRO A 467 15.63 3.85 27.88
CA PRO A 467 16.39 3.80 26.64
C PRO A 467 17.79 4.40 26.83
N GLY A 468 18.77 3.81 26.15
CA GLY A 468 20.17 4.23 26.24
C GLY A 468 20.46 5.54 25.51
N PHE A 469 19.77 5.78 24.40
CA PHE A 469 19.83 7.04 23.66
C PHE A 469 18.50 7.41 23.00
N VAL A 470 18.42 8.66 22.55
CA VAL A 470 17.33 9.23 21.77
C VAL A 470 17.92 9.91 20.54
N LEU A 471 17.41 9.56 19.36
CA LEU A 471 17.63 10.26 18.11
C LEU A 471 16.33 10.92 17.67
N ILE A 472 16.35 12.26 17.60
CA ILE A 472 15.28 13.07 17.04
C ILE A 472 15.75 13.58 15.67
N PHE A 473 15.08 13.13 14.62
CA PHE A 473 15.26 13.67 13.29
C PHE A 473 14.40 14.93 13.14
N ASP A 474 15.00 16.09 13.44
CA ASP A 474 14.38 17.42 13.35
C ASP A 474 14.31 17.91 11.89
N PHE A 475 13.48 17.21 11.10
CA PHE A 475 13.22 17.52 9.70
C PHE A 475 11.77 18.04 9.50
N PRO A 476 11.58 19.16 8.78
CA PRO A 476 10.25 19.68 8.48
C PRO A 476 9.63 18.88 7.31
N LEU A 477 8.83 17.86 7.63
CA LEU A 477 8.19 17.01 6.64
C LEU A 477 7.39 17.85 5.62
N ASP A 478 7.65 17.67 4.33
CA ASP A 478 7.05 18.47 3.24
C ASP A 478 7.24 19.99 3.39
N GLY A 479 8.31 20.43 4.06
CA GLY A 479 8.58 21.85 4.34
C GLY A 479 7.72 22.44 5.45
N ARG A 480 7.02 21.60 6.23
CA ARG A 480 6.11 22.03 7.29
C ARG A 480 6.76 21.95 8.67
N ASP A 481 7.07 23.12 9.24
CA ASP A 481 7.62 23.20 10.59
C ASP A 481 6.65 22.73 11.67
N ASP A 482 5.34 22.84 11.46
CA ASP A 482 4.33 22.39 12.42
C ASP A 482 4.33 20.87 12.62
N LEU A 483 4.92 20.11 11.69
CA LEU A 483 5.05 18.65 11.75
C LEU A 483 6.35 18.16 12.40
N ARG A 484 7.23 19.07 12.85
CA ARG A 484 8.42 18.69 13.62
C ARG A 484 8.02 18.02 14.93
N PHE A 485 8.81 17.04 15.37
CA PHE A 485 8.52 16.29 16.58
C PHE A 485 8.32 17.16 17.82
N LYS A 486 9.14 18.21 17.99
CA LYS A 486 9.00 19.19 19.09
C LYS A 486 7.65 19.93 19.12
N ASN A 487 6.97 20.03 17.97
CA ASN A 487 5.68 20.72 17.83
C ASN A 487 4.50 19.74 17.93
N THR A 488 4.67 18.51 17.45
CA THR A 488 3.64 17.46 17.53
C THR A 488 3.61 16.76 18.88
N HIS A 489 4.77 16.65 19.56
CA HIS A 489 4.98 15.98 20.84
C HIS A 489 5.81 16.85 21.81
N PRO A 490 5.33 18.05 22.17
CA PRO A 490 6.09 19.01 22.97
C PRO A 490 6.43 18.50 24.38
N ILE A 491 5.58 17.68 24.99
CA ILE A 491 5.77 17.21 26.36
C ILE A 491 6.80 16.09 26.39
N ILE A 492 6.75 15.15 25.43
CA ILE A 492 7.79 14.12 25.27
C ILE A 492 9.13 14.79 24.96
N HIS A 493 9.15 15.77 24.05
CA HIS A 493 10.35 16.51 23.70
C HIS A 493 10.96 17.22 24.92
N GLN A 494 10.16 17.93 25.72
CA GLN A 494 10.64 18.55 26.95
C GLN A 494 11.15 17.52 27.97
N TYR A 495 10.49 16.36 28.07
CA TYR A 495 10.96 15.27 28.91
C TYR A 495 12.35 14.78 28.47
N ILE A 496 12.59 14.63 27.17
CA ILE A 496 13.90 14.23 26.63
C ILE A 496 14.98 15.24 27.02
N LEU A 497 14.73 16.54 26.78
CA LEU A 497 15.67 17.61 27.14
C LEU A 497 16.00 17.63 28.65
N ASN A 498 15.03 17.29 29.50
CA ASN A 498 15.21 17.31 30.94
C ASN A 498 15.93 16.07 31.50
N ASN A 499 15.98 14.95 30.77
CA ASN A 499 16.41 13.65 31.30
C ASN A 499 17.57 12.99 30.52
N PHE A 500 17.90 13.49 29.33
CA PHE A 500 19.01 13.00 28.51
C PHE A 500 20.04 14.12 28.27
N GLU A 501 21.28 13.74 27.97
CA GLU A 501 22.38 14.66 27.69
C GLU A 501 22.62 14.77 26.19
N PRO A 502 22.74 15.99 25.63
CA PRO A 502 22.99 16.15 24.20
C PRO A 502 24.38 15.62 23.81
N VAL A 503 24.45 14.88 22.71
CA VAL A 503 25.69 14.43 22.08
C VAL A 503 25.95 15.32 20.86
N PRO A 504 27.10 16.02 20.78
CA PRO A 504 27.44 16.80 19.60
C PRO A 504 27.49 15.94 18.35
N ASN A 505 26.75 16.32 17.31
CA ASN A 505 26.81 15.68 16.00
C ASN A 505 27.16 16.73 14.91
N PRO A 506 28.43 16.81 14.47
CA PRO A 506 28.85 17.81 13.50
C PRO A 506 28.41 17.48 12.07
N HIS A 507 27.96 16.26 11.79
CA HIS A 507 27.78 15.78 10.41
C HIS A 507 26.41 16.08 9.82
N ASN A 508 25.34 16.04 10.63
CA ASN A 508 23.99 16.37 10.16
C ASN A 508 23.22 17.15 11.23
N PRO A 509 22.97 18.46 11.02
CA PRO A 509 22.28 19.29 12.01
C PRO A 509 20.80 18.91 12.20
N ALA A 510 20.22 18.12 11.29
CA ALA A 510 18.87 17.61 11.46
C ALA A 510 18.79 16.46 12.48
N TYR A 511 19.91 15.84 12.86
CA TYR A 511 19.93 14.76 13.86
C TYR A 511 20.30 15.32 15.23
N GLN A 512 19.30 15.44 16.10
CA GLN A 512 19.50 15.76 17.50
C GLN A 512 19.64 14.45 18.28
N ILE A 513 20.82 14.22 18.84
CA ILE A 513 21.16 12.97 19.53
C ILE A 513 21.33 13.28 21.01
N TYR A 514 20.75 12.43 21.86
CA TYR A 514 20.85 12.52 23.30
C TYR A 514 21.19 11.16 23.91
N LYS A 515 22.10 11.11 24.88
CA LYS A 515 22.46 9.89 25.63
C LYS A 515 21.83 9.88 27.02
N GLY A 516 21.62 8.68 27.58
CA GLY A 516 21.19 8.53 28.96
C GLY A 516 22.21 9.15 29.93
N ARG A 517 21.73 9.77 31.01
CA ARG A 517 22.62 10.32 32.05
C ARG A 517 23.42 9.20 32.71
N GLY A 518 24.75 9.35 32.74
CA GLY A 518 25.67 8.35 33.30
C GLY A 518 26.08 7.22 32.34
N ALA A 519 25.74 7.33 31.04
CA ALA A 519 26.37 6.51 30.01
C ALA A 519 27.68 7.20 29.56
N ASP A 520 28.83 6.67 29.96
CA ASP A 520 30.16 7.15 29.55
C ASP A 520 30.58 6.56 28.20
#